data_AF-A0A8H3LAT0-F1
#
_entry.id   AF-A0A8H3LAT0-F1
#
_cell.length_a   1.000
_cell.length_b   1.000
_cell.length_c   1.000
_cell.angle_alpha   90.00
_cell.angle_beta   90.00
_cell.angle_gamma   90.00
#
_symmetry.space_group_name_H-M   'P 1'
#
loop_
_entity.id
_entity.type
_entity.pdbx_description
1 polymer ?
#
loop_
_entity_poly.entity_id
_entity_poly.type
_entity_poly.pdbx_seq_one_letter_code
_entity_poly.pdbx_strand_id
1 'polypeptide(L)'
;MYLIILNFKFICNYFLFTSYRRWIDKIDIKNKYAYTRELYLPYEFKLLLRGSRDGFAPKKSHELCDNIPRIVTFIKIKGTEEIIGGYNPLVWKSHKDGELGKTKDSFIFSFKSKNNLKYSVLSHVKDTNKALFYLNECGPAFNIMYGK
;
A
#
# COMPACT_ATOMS: atom_id res chain seq x y z
N MET A 1 12.39 9.99 8.05
CA MET A 1 11.48 9.05 7.40
C MET A 1 10.07 9.49 7.76
N TYR A 2 9.09 9.38 6.87
CA TYR A 2 7.68 9.56 7.23
C TYR A 2 6.93 8.29 6.83
N LEU A 3 6.25 7.68 7.79
CA LEU A 3 5.35 6.54 7.57
C LEU A 3 3.92 7.07 7.57
N ILE A 4 3.13 6.70 6.57
CA ILE A 4 1.70 6.98 6.50
C ILE A 4 1.00 5.67 6.17
N ILE A 5 0.12 5.22 7.06
CA ILE A 5 -0.73 4.04 6.86
C ILE A 5 -2.17 4.53 6.69
N LEU A 6 -2.77 4.22 5.55
CA LEU A 6 -4.11 4.61 5.16
C LEU A 6 -4.99 3.36 5.03
N ASN A 7 -6.24 3.43 5.49
CA ASN A 7 -7.28 2.44 5.24
C ASN A 7 -8.31 2.95 4.23
N PHE A 8 -8.85 2.03 3.44
CA PHE A 8 -9.81 2.27 2.36
C PHE A 8 -11.27 2.39 2.84
N LYS A 9 -11.91 3.53 2.51
CA LYS A 9 -13.37 3.78 2.49
C LYS A 9 -13.74 4.47 1.14
N PHE A 10 -14.66 5.44 1.08
CA PHE A 10 -15.17 6.05 -0.17
C PHE A 10 -15.03 7.59 -0.20
N ILE A 11 -14.35 8.15 -1.23
CA ILE A 11 -14.17 9.58 -1.65
C ILE A 11 -12.82 10.33 -1.41
N CYS A 12 -12.40 11.08 -2.46
CA CYS A 12 -11.45 12.21 -2.55
C CYS A 12 -9.97 12.01 -2.98
N ASN A 13 -9.31 13.14 -3.33
CA ASN A 13 -8.59 13.30 -4.60
C ASN A 13 -7.16 13.89 -4.47
N TYR A 14 -6.15 13.26 -5.09
CA TYR A 14 -4.87 13.90 -5.49
C TYR A 14 -4.09 13.00 -6.48
N PHE A 15 -3.15 13.59 -7.24
CA PHE A 15 -2.45 12.93 -8.37
C PHE A 15 -1.73 11.61 -8.03
N LEU A 16 -1.21 11.44 -6.80
CA LEU A 16 -0.56 10.17 -6.39
C LEU A 16 -1.55 8.99 -6.32
N PHE A 17 -2.85 9.27 -6.14
CA PHE A 17 -3.88 8.25 -6.05
C PHE A 17 -4.34 7.72 -7.41
N THR A 18 -4.19 8.46 -8.51
CA THR A 18 -4.67 8.00 -9.84
C THR A 18 -3.89 6.78 -10.32
N SER A 19 -2.56 6.77 -10.15
CA SER A 19 -1.71 5.61 -10.49
C SER A 19 -2.02 4.41 -9.60
N TYR A 20 -2.17 4.65 -8.30
CA TYR A 20 -2.47 3.61 -7.31
C TYR A 20 -3.84 2.94 -7.55
N ARG A 21 -4.86 3.71 -7.94
CA ARG A 21 -6.20 3.21 -8.32
C ARG A 21 -6.13 2.23 -9.49
N ARG A 22 -5.37 2.59 -10.55
CA ARG A 22 -5.20 1.75 -11.75
C ARG A 22 -4.62 0.37 -11.43
N TRP A 23 -3.78 0.27 -10.40
CA TRP A 23 -3.16 -1.00 -9.97
C TRP A 23 -4.08 -1.88 -9.13
N ILE A 24 -4.96 -1.30 -8.29
CA ILE A 24 -6.02 -2.05 -7.59
C ILE A 24 -7.04 -2.60 -8.59
N ASP A 25 -7.57 -1.72 -9.45
CA ASP A 25 -8.70 -2.04 -10.32
C ASP A 25 -8.29 -2.81 -11.59
N LYS A 26 -6.97 -3.04 -11.79
CA LYS A 26 -6.37 -3.77 -12.92
C LYS A 26 -6.84 -3.26 -14.30
N ILE A 27 -7.02 -1.95 -14.43
CA ILE A 27 -7.59 -1.32 -15.63
C ILE A 27 -6.57 -1.32 -16.77
N ASP A 28 -6.90 -1.98 -17.88
CA ASP A 28 -6.11 -1.95 -19.12
C ASP A 28 -6.30 -0.62 -19.86
N ILE A 29 -5.17 -0.02 -20.25
CA ILE A 29 -5.04 1.30 -20.90
C ILE A 29 -5.53 1.26 -22.35
N LYS A 30 -5.61 0.08 -22.97
CA LYS A 30 -6.13 -0.07 -24.35
C LYS A 30 -7.62 0.21 -24.48
N ASN A 31 -8.35 0.32 -23.38
CA ASN A 31 -9.78 0.55 -23.41
C ASN A 31 -10.12 2.05 -23.47
N LYS A 32 -10.82 2.48 -24.53
CA LYS A 32 -11.26 3.88 -24.76
C LYS A 32 -12.05 4.48 -23.60
N TYR A 33 -12.67 3.66 -22.76
CA TYR A 33 -13.45 4.06 -21.58
C TYR A 33 -12.63 4.14 -20.27
N ALA A 34 -11.30 3.98 -20.31
CA ALA A 34 -10.45 4.13 -19.13
C ALA A 34 -10.59 5.54 -18.50
N TYR A 35 -10.54 6.59 -19.32
CA TYR A 35 -10.65 7.99 -18.89
C TYR A 35 -12.00 8.34 -18.23
N THR A 36 -13.11 7.72 -18.66
CA THR A 36 -14.44 7.98 -18.04
C THR A 36 -14.58 7.24 -16.70
N ARG A 37 -13.90 6.11 -16.51
CA ARG A 37 -13.79 5.46 -15.20
C ARG A 37 -12.88 6.20 -14.22
N GLU A 38 -11.80 6.83 -14.70
CA GLU A 38 -10.88 7.61 -13.85
C GLU A 38 -11.55 8.75 -13.09
N LEU A 39 -12.67 9.29 -13.61
CA LEU A 39 -13.47 10.34 -12.98
C LEU A 39 -14.49 9.83 -11.94
N TYR A 40 -14.78 8.52 -11.89
CA TYR A 40 -15.93 7.94 -11.16
C TYR A 40 -15.55 6.75 -10.26
N LEU A 41 -14.35 6.74 -9.67
CA LEU A 41 -13.91 5.72 -8.70
C LEU A 41 -13.93 6.27 -7.26
N PRO A 42 -14.86 5.82 -6.39
CA PRO A 42 -15.10 6.45 -5.10
C PRO A 42 -14.26 5.80 -3.99
N TYR A 43 -13.04 6.29 -3.76
CA TYR A 43 -12.13 5.78 -2.73
C TYR A 43 -11.61 6.88 -1.80
N GLU A 44 -11.74 6.67 -0.48
CA GLU A 44 -11.28 7.55 0.61
C GLU A 44 -10.18 6.85 1.38
N PHE A 45 -9.27 7.67 1.89
CA PHE A 45 -8.13 7.21 2.65
C PHE A 45 -8.27 7.72 4.08
N LYS A 46 -8.80 6.88 4.97
CA LYS A 46 -8.77 7.13 6.40
C LYS A 46 -7.33 6.99 6.88
N LEU A 47 -6.74 8.07 7.38
CA LEU A 47 -5.44 8.02 8.04
C LEU A 47 -5.54 7.19 9.31
N LEU A 48 -4.88 6.03 9.34
CA LEU A 48 -4.71 5.23 10.54
C LEU A 48 -3.53 5.78 11.35
N LEU A 49 -2.32 5.66 10.77
CA LEU A 49 -1.06 5.97 11.42
C LEU A 49 -0.27 6.99 10.59
N ARG A 50 0.31 8.00 11.25
CA ARG A 50 1.32 8.92 10.73
C ARG A 50 2.51 8.90 11.68
N GLY A 51 3.67 8.43 11.21
CA GLY A 51 4.84 8.23 12.08
C GLY A 51 5.35 9.50 12.78
N SER A 52 5.12 10.69 12.21
CA SER A 52 5.44 11.98 12.85
C SER A 52 4.42 12.46 13.89
N ARG A 53 3.28 11.77 14.04
CA ARG A 53 2.22 12.02 15.04
C ARG A 53 2.18 10.91 16.09
N ASP A 54 2.23 9.66 15.63
CA ASP A 54 1.98 8.47 16.46
C ASP A 54 3.26 7.71 16.83
N GLY A 55 4.39 8.03 16.19
CA GLY A 55 5.64 7.27 16.29
C GLY A 55 5.73 6.10 15.31
N PHE A 56 6.87 5.40 15.34
CA PHE A 56 7.22 4.32 14.41
C PHE A 56 7.28 2.93 15.06
N ALA A 57 6.86 2.80 16.32
CA ALA A 57 6.90 1.53 17.04
C ALA A 57 5.92 0.50 16.44
N PRO A 58 6.31 -0.79 16.29
CA PRO A 58 5.43 -1.86 15.83
C PRO A 58 4.13 -1.93 16.65
N LYS A 59 4.22 -1.84 17.98
CA LYS A 59 3.08 -1.76 18.89
C LYS A 59 2.04 -0.72 18.46
N LYS A 60 2.46 0.48 18.05
CA LYS A 60 1.55 1.54 17.58
C LYS A 60 0.89 1.20 16.24
N SER A 61 1.61 0.49 15.37
CA SER A 61 1.04 -0.01 14.12
C SER A 61 -0.08 -1.01 14.41
N HIS A 62 0.15 -1.97 15.30
CA HIS A 62 -0.87 -2.95 15.69
C HIS A 62 -2.08 -2.32 16.38
N GLU A 63 -1.86 -1.43 17.36
CA GLU A 63 -2.92 -0.65 18.04
C GLU A 63 -3.84 0.12 17.07
N LEU A 64 -3.35 0.54 15.90
CA LEU A 64 -4.08 1.38 14.94
C LEU A 64 -4.52 0.65 13.66
N CYS A 65 -3.98 -0.54 13.37
CA CYS A 65 -4.12 -1.21 12.08
C CYS A 65 -4.62 -2.66 12.17
N ASP A 66 -4.44 -3.35 13.29
CA ASP A 66 -4.92 -4.74 13.43
C ASP A 66 -6.44 -4.84 13.20
N ASN A 67 -6.88 -5.96 12.62
CA ASN A 67 -8.27 -6.22 12.23
C ASN A 67 -8.81 -5.31 11.10
N ILE A 68 -7.99 -4.41 10.54
CA ILE A 68 -8.39 -3.54 9.43
C ILE A 68 -7.92 -4.14 8.09
N PRO A 69 -8.81 -4.35 7.10
CA PRO A 69 -8.44 -4.79 5.76
C PRO A 69 -8.11 -3.61 4.83
N ARG A 70 -7.57 -3.92 3.64
CA ARG A 70 -7.32 -2.94 2.55
C ARG A 70 -6.48 -1.75 3.04
N ILE A 71 -5.30 -2.07 3.54
CA ILE A 71 -4.34 -1.10 4.06
C ILE A 71 -3.32 -0.73 2.97
N VAL A 72 -3.05 0.56 2.85
CA VAL A 72 -1.99 1.13 2.02
C VAL A 72 -0.93 1.76 2.90
N THR A 73 0.32 1.34 2.72
CA THR A 73 1.46 1.91 3.43
C THR A 73 2.28 2.76 2.50
N PHE A 74 2.65 3.97 2.92
CA PHE A 74 3.55 4.89 2.23
C PHE A 74 4.72 5.26 3.15
N ILE A 75 5.94 5.18 2.65
CA ILE A 75 7.17 5.49 3.36
C ILE A 75 7.98 6.51 2.55
N LYS A 76 8.14 7.72 3.09
CA LYS A 76 9.01 8.75 2.56
C LYS A 76 10.45 8.52 3.05
N ILE A 77 11.34 8.20 2.13
CA ILE A 77 12.79 8.08 2.40
C ILE A 77 13.35 9.47 2.75
N LYS A 78 14.25 9.52 3.76
CA LYS A 78 14.88 10.77 4.24
C LYS A 78 15.97 11.18 3.25
N GLY A 79 16.05 12.47 2.91
CA GLY A 79 17.10 13.01 2.03
C GLY A 79 16.91 12.78 0.53
N THR A 80 15.79 12.17 0.10
CA THR A 80 15.50 11.93 -1.33
C THR A 80 14.08 12.40 -1.68
N GLU A 81 13.67 12.35 -2.95
CA GLU A 81 12.26 12.50 -3.35
C GLU A 81 11.46 11.18 -3.24
N GLU A 82 12.13 10.04 -3.07
CA GLU A 82 11.52 8.70 -3.18
C GLU A 82 10.42 8.42 -2.14
N ILE A 83 9.32 7.83 -2.61
CA ILE A 83 8.24 7.25 -1.80
C ILE A 83 8.14 5.78 -2.16
N ILE A 84 8.31 4.89 -1.18
CA ILE A 84 8.03 3.45 -1.35
C ILE A 84 6.76 3.07 -0.60
N GLY A 85 6.19 1.91 -0.89
CA GLY A 85 4.98 1.47 -0.21
C GLY A 85 4.45 0.13 -0.67
N GLY A 86 3.26 -0.23 -0.18
CA GLY A 86 2.59 -1.47 -0.55
C GLY A 86 1.13 -1.53 -0.11
N TYR A 87 0.40 -2.44 -0.75
CA TYR A 87 -1.03 -2.69 -0.54
C TYR A 87 -1.25 -4.09 0.05
N ASN A 88 -1.90 -4.15 1.21
CA ASN A 88 -2.46 -5.38 1.75
C ASN A 88 -4.00 -5.37 1.60
N PRO A 89 -4.59 -6.23 0.75
CA PRO A 89 -6.05 -6.36 0.63
C PRO A 89 -6.67 -7.12 1.81
N LEU A 90 -5.91 -7.98 2.49
CA LEU A 90 -6.36 -8.79 3.62
C LEU A 90 -6.43 -7.94 4.91
N VAL A 91 -7.08 -8.51 5.92
CA VAL A 91 -7.07 -8.02 7.29
C VAL A 91 -5.63 -8.07 7.85
N TRP A 92 -5.18 -6.97 8.43
CA TRP A 92 -3.91 -6.92 9.16
C TRP A 92 -3.98 -7.72 10.47
N LYS A 93 -2.94 -8.50 10.78
CA LYS A 93 -2.89 -9.40 11.94
C LYS A 93 -1.58 -9.29 12.72
N SER A 94 -1.63 -9.74 13.97
CA SER A 94 -0.48 -9.89 14.88
C SER A 94 -0.35 -11.34 15.34
N HIS A 95 0.77 -11.98 15.02
CA HIS A 95 1.10 -13.33 15.50
C HIS A 95 2.45 -13.31 16.20
N LYS A 96 2.59 -14.08 17.27
CA LYS A 96 3.83 -14.13 18.07
C LYS A 96 4.97 -14.84 17.33
N ASP A 97 4.65 -15.96 16.68
CA ASP A 97 5.64 -16.84 16.04
C ASP A 97 5.70 -16.66 14.51
N GLY A 98 4.98 -15.65 13.99
CA GLY A 98 4.83 -15.37 12.56
C GLY A 98 3.69 -16.15 11.87
N GLU A 99 2.91 -15.49 11.03
CA GLU A 99 1.97 -16.13 10.09
C GLU A 99 2.21 -15.63 8.65
N LEU A 100 2.07 -16.52 7.65
CA LEU A 100 2.17 -16.17 6.23
C LEU A 100 0.78 -15.87 5.65
N GLY A 101 0.59 -14.65 5.12
CA GLY A 101 -0.66 -14.24 4.50
C GLY A 101 -0.73 -14.63 3.02
N LYS A 102 -1.75 -15.41 2.64
CA LYS A 102 -1.99 -15.85 1.26
C LYS A 102 -2.82 -14.86 0.46
N THR A 103 -2.23 -14.21 -0.54
CA THR A 103 -2.95 -13.34 -1.48
C THR A 103 -2.20 -13.20 -2.82
N LYS A 104 -2.95 -12.96 -3.90
CA LYS A 104 -2.42 -12.62 -5.24
C LYS A 104 -2.56 -11.13 -5.56
N ASP A 105 -3.29 -10.38 -4.73
CA ASP A 105 -3.76 -9.02 -5.01
C ASP A 105 -2.99 -7.95 -4.21
N SER A 106 -1.99 -8.37 -3.41
CA SER A 106 -0.97 -7.48 -2.88
C SER A 106 0.01 -7.00 -3.94
N PHE A 107 0.58 -5.83 -3.72
CA PHE A 107 1.68 -5.28 -4.51
C PHE A 107 2.52 -4.33 -3.67
N ILE A 108 3.79 -4.15 -4.03
CA ILE A 108 4.65 -3.08 -3.52
C ILE A 108 4.98 -2.11 -4.67
N PHE A 109 5.31 -0.87 -4.32
CA PHE A 109 5.64 0.16 -5.30
C PHE A 109 6.77 1.07 -4.82
N SER A 110 7.43 1.73 -5.77
CA SER A 110 8.31 2.88 -5.54
C SER A 110 8.01 3.98 -6.55
N PHE A 111 7.99 5.23 -6.10
CA PHE A 111 7.99 6.44 -6.91
C PHE A 111 9.30 7.18 -6.68
N LYS A 112 10.20 7.23 -7.67
CA LYS A 112 11.51 7.89 -7.52
C LYS A 112 11.43 9.41 -7.39
N SER A 113 10.43 10.05 -8.00
CA SER A 113 10.06 11.46 -7.81
C SER A 113 8.55 11.59 -7.71
N LYS A 114 8.06 12.54 -6.91
CA LYS A 114 6.63 12.74 -6.63
C LYS A 114 5.77 12.99 -7.87
N ASN A 115 6.36 13.62 -8.89
CA ASN A 115 5.62 14.12 -10.06
C ASN A 115 5.91 13.31 -11.34
N ASN A 116 6.74 12.28 -11.29
CA ASN A 116 7.17 11.55 -12.49
C ASN A 116 6.92 10.04 -12.39
N LEU A 117 5.74 9.63 -12.89
CA LEU A 117 5.29 8.25 -12.96
C LEU A 117 6.10 7.39 -13.94
N LYS A 118 6.88 7.98 -14.86
CA LYS A 118 7.76 7.23 -15.78
C LYS A 118 8.82 6.39 -15.03
N TYR A 119 9.16 6.80 -13.81
CA TYR A 119 10.11 6.12 -12.93
C TYR A 119 9.41 5.49 -11.71
N SER A 120 8.12 5.13 -11.83
CA SER A 120 7.44 4.31 -10.83
C SER A 120 7.67 2.82 -11.12
N VAL A 121 8.07 2.06 -10.10
CA VAL A 121 8.14 0.60 -10.15
C VAL A 121 6.90 0.03 -9.45
N LEU A 122 6.24 -0.94 -10.09
CA LEU A 122 5.19 -1.75 -9.49
C LEU A 122 5.64 -3.21 -9.47
N SER A 123 5.49 -3.85 -8.31
CA SER A 123 5.99 -5.20 -8.09
C SER A 123 4.90 -6.06 -7.45
N HIS A 124 4.54 -7.14 -8.13
CA HIS A 124 3.45 -8.04 -7.75
C HIS A 124 3.97 -9.29 -7.04
N VAL A 125 3.08 -9.97 -6.30
CA VAL A 125 3.41 -11.18 -5.55
C VAL A 125 4.03 -12.26 -6.44
N LYS A 126 5.17 -12.81 -6.00
CA LYS A 126 5.81 -13.98 -6.62
C LYS A 126 5.17 -15.30 -6.17
N ASP A 127 5.09 -15.52 -4.85
CA ASP A 127 4.45 -16.71 -4.26
C ASP A 127 3.19 -16.28 -3.51
N THR A 128 2.03 -16.60 -4.10
CA THR A 128 0.73 -16.21 -3.51
C THR A 128 0.51 -16.78 -2.12
N ASN A 129 1.14 -17.89 -1.74
CA ASN A 129 0.99 -18.49 -0.41
C ASN A 129 1.81 -17.77 0.67
N LYS A 130 2.74 -16.91 0.29
CA LYS A 130 3.71 -16.28 1.20
C LYS A 130 3.74 -14.76 1.09
N ALA A 131 2.80 -14.15 0.37
CA ALA A 131 2.79 -12.74 -0.03
C ALA A 131 3.03 -11.72 1.10
N LEU A 132 2.55 -12.05 2.31
CA LEU A 132 2.59 -11.18 3.48
C LEU A 132 3.17 -11.97 4.66
N PHE A 133 3.72 -11.25 5.63
CA PHE A 133 4.19 -11.82 6.88
C PHE A 133 3.62 -11.03 8.06
N TYR A 134 3.01 -11.73 9.01
CA TYR A 134 2.37 -11.15 10.19
C TYR A 134 3.15 -11.55 11.43
N LEU A 135 3.93 -10.62 11.99
CA LEU A 135 4.66 -10.78 13.24
C LEU A 135 4.39 -9.56 14.13
N ASN A 136 4.08 -9.77 15.41
CA ASN A 136 3.77 -8.70 16.37
C ASN A 136 4.95 -7.74 16.67
N GLU A 137 6.16 -8.10 16.25
CA GLU A 137 7.37 -7.29 16.35
C GLU A 137 7.61 -6.39 15.13
N CYS A 138 6.80 -6.47 14.07
CA CYS A 138 6.96 -5.65 12.87
C CYS A 138 5.67 -4.98 12.37
N GLY A 139 5.82 -3.82 11.73
CA GLY A 139 4.72 -3.19 11.01
C GLY A 139 4.40 -3.91 9.69
N PRO A 140 3.68 -3.26 8.75
CA PRO A 140 3.32 -3.84 7.45
C PRO A 140 4.49 -4.48 6.67
N ALA A 141 4.57 -5.81 6.67
CA ALA A 141 5.60 -6.60 6.01
C ALA A 141 5.06 -7.33 4.76
N PHE A 142 5.71 -7.07 3.63
CA PHE A 142 5.47 -7.69 2.33
C PHE A 142 6.64 -8.61 2.01
N ASN A 143 6.37 -9.82 1.54
CA ASN A 143 7.38 -10.83 1.23
C ASN A 143 7.84 -10.71 -0.24
N ILE A 144 8.59 -11.69 -0.78
CA ILE A 144 9.20 -11.62 -2.12
C ILE A 144 8.18 -11.27 -3.22
N MET A 145 8.46 -10.16 -3.91
CA MET A 145 7.69 -9.63 -5.06
C MET A 145 8.59 -9.54 -6.32
N TYR A 146 8.02 -9.67 -7.51
CA TYR A 146 8.75 -9.46 -8.78
C TYR A 146 8.66 -8.01 -9.25
N GLY A 147 9.79 -7.31 -9.28
CA GLY A 147 9.89 -6.03 -9.98
C GLY A 147 9.84 -6.21 -11.50
N LYS A 148 9.09 -5.34 -12.17
CA LYS A 148 9.18 -5.04 -13.61
C LYS A 148 9.36 -3.53 -13.78
#